data_AF-A0A8T5QQK1-F1
#
_entry.id   AF-A0A8T5QQK1-F1
#
_cell.length_a   1.000
_cell.length_b   1.000
_cell.length_c   1.000
_cell.angle_alpha   90.00
_cell.angle_beta   90.00
_cell.angle_gamma   90.00
#
_symmetry.space_group_name_H-M   'P 1'
#
loop_
_entity.id
_entity.type
_entity.pdbx_description
1 polymer ?
#
loop_
_entity_poly.entity_id
_entity_poly.type
_entity_poly.pdbx_seq_one_letter_code
_entity_poly.pdbx_strand_id
1 'polypeptide(L)'
;MNPRTKTDTIVIHCAATKPSMNIGAEEIKKWHVDERGWSDIGYHFVITRDGTKELGRGLDLSGAHAKAVNGTSVGICLVGGLSEDNKPENNFTLEQFLTLKDLI
;
A
#
# COMPACT_ATOMS: atom_id res chain seq x y z
N MET A 1 -11.33 -9.92 -10.69
CA MET A 1 -11.14 -9.70 -9.24
C MET A 1 -12.42 -10.09 -8.53
N ASN A 2 -12.35 -10.72 -7.36
CA ASN A 2 -13.53 -11.21 -6.66
C ASN A 2 -13.91 -10.26 -5.52
N PRO A 3 -15.17 -9.85 -5.39
CA PRO A 3 -15.66 -9.15 -4.21
C PRO A 3 -15.40 -9.97 -2.94
N ARG A 4 -15.03 -9.30 -1.86
CA ARG A 4 -14.91 -9.88 -0.52
C ARG A 4 -16.28 -9.93 0.12
N THR A 5 -16.61 -11.06 0.75
CA THR A 5 -17.87 -11.23 1.48
C THR A 5 -17.78 -10.80 2.94
N LYS A 6 -16.56 -10.60 3.45
CA LYS A 6 -16.27 -10.06 4.78
C LYS A 6 -14.95 -9.31 4.78
N THR A 7 -14.78 -8.41 5.75
CA THR A 7 -13.50 -7.75 6.04
C THR A 7 -13.26 -7.80 7.54
N ASP A 8 -12.29 -8.59 7.98
CA ASP A 8 -11.97 -8.80 9.40
C ASP A 8 -10.55 -8.37 9.78
N THR A 9 -9.73 -8.02 8.78
CA THR A 9 -8.32 -7.73 8.96
C THR A 9 -7.91 -6.47 8.19
N ILE A 10 -7.06 -5.65 8.79
CA ILE A 10 -6.34 -4.57 8.11
C ILE A 10 -4.85 -4.94 8.12
N VAL A 11 -4.20 -4.94 6.96
CA VAL A 11 -2.78 -5.24 6.81
C VAL A 11 -2.05 -3.97 6.39
N ILE A 12 -1.08 -3.57 7.21
CA ILE A 12 -0.22 -2.42 6.95
C ILE A 12 1.09 -2.92 6.34
N HIS A 13 1.47 -2.35 5.21
CA HIS A 13 2.69 -2.64 4.47
C HIS A 13 3.51 -1.38 4.25
N CYS A 14 4.75 -1.55 3.78
CA CYS A 14 5.56 -0.48 3.21
C CYS A 14 5.89 -0.79 1.75
N ALA A 15 6.16 0.26 0.96
CA ALA A 15 6.49 0.12 -0.45
C ALA A 15 7.93 -0.39 -0.69
N ALA A 16 8.75 -0.45 0.36
CA ALA A 16 10.19 -0.71 0.28
C ALA A 16 10.88 0.29 -0.65
N THR A 17 10.64 1.58 -0.42
CA THR A 17 11.21 2.68 -1.20
C THR A 17 12.05 3.61 -0.33
N LYS A 18 12.99 4.32 -0.97
CA LYS A 18 13.88 5.29 -0.32
C LYS A 18 13.13 6.57 0.08
N PRO A 19 13.61 7.35 1.06
CA PRO A 19 12.95 8.59 1.48
C PRO A 19 12.93 9.66 0.36
N SER A 20 13.90 9.62 -0.56
CA SER A 20 13.94 10.50 -1.75
C SER A 20 12.92 10.15 -2.84
N MET A 21 12.26 8.98 -2.78
CA MET A 21 11.28 8.57 -3.77
C MET A 21 9.90 9.16 -3.44
N ASN A 22 9.49 10.17 -4.22
CA ASN A 22 8.13 10.71 -4.16
C ASN A 22 7.26 9.99 -5.19
N ILE A 23 6.57 8.93 -4.74
CA ILE A 23 5.71 8.09 -5.56
C ILE A 23 4.32 7.98 -4.93
N GLY A 24 3.35 7.48 -5.71
CA GLY A 24 1.99 7.19 -5.27
C GLY A 24 1.48 5.86 -5.81
N ALA A 25 0.16 5.68 -5.73
CA ALA A 25 -0.56 4.51 -6.20
C ALA A 25 -0.36 4.25 -7.69
N GLU A 26 -0.25 5.29 -8.53
CA GLU A 26 -0.02 5.13 -9.97
C GLU A 26 1.30 4.42 -10.26
N GLU A 27 2.39 4.83 -9.60
CA GLU A 27 3.72 4.24 -9.80
C GLU A 27 3.77 2.81 -9.25
N ILE A 28 3.21 2.58 -8.06
CA ILE A 28 3.10 1.23 -7.50
C ILE A 28 2.23 0.32 -8.39
N LYS A 29 1.20 0.87 -9.04
CA LYS A 29 0.38 0.14 -10.01
C LYS A 29 1.21 -0.27 -11.24
N LYS A 30 2.04 0.62 -11.79
CA LYS A 30 2.95 0.28 -12.90
C LYS A 30 3.87 -0.88 -12.52
N TRP A 31 4.50 -0.85 -11.35
CA TRP A 31 5.34 -1.96 -10.90
C TRP A 31 4.58 -3.29 -10.78
N HIS A 32 3.34 -3.24 -10.28
CA HIS A 32 2.52 -4.45 -10.16
C HIS A 32 2.01 -4.97 -11.51
N VAL A 33 1.56 -4.09 -12.40
CA VAL A 33 0.96 -4.48 -13.68
C VAL A 33 2.04 -4.77 -14.72
N ASP A 34 2.92 -3.81 -14.96
CA ASP A 34 3.86 -3.84 -16.09
C ASP A 34 5.06 -4.76 -15.80
N GLU A 35 5.57 -4.76 -14.57
CA GLU A 35 6.76 -5.57 -14.22
C GLU A 35 6.40 -6.94 -13.65
N ARG A 36 5.26 -7.08 -12.97
CA ARG A 36 4.86 -8.34 -12.30
C ARG A 36 3.67 -9.04 -12.95
N GLY A 37 3.05 -8.45 -13.97
CA GLY A 37 1.93 -9.04 -14.70
C GLY A 37 0.65 -9.18 -13.88
N TRP A 38 0.45 -8.36 -12.85
CA TRP A 38 -0.78 -8.38 -12.06
C TRP A 38 -1.90 -7.65 -12.80
N SER A 39 -3.15 -7.95 -12.44
CA SER A 39 -4.31 -7.27 -13.04
C SER A 39 -4.49 -5.83 -12.57
N ASP A 40 -3.95 -5.47 -11.41
CA ASP A 40 -4.01 -4.14 -10.83
C ASP A 40 -3.03 -4.03 -9.64
N ILE A 41 -2.93 -2.84 -9.04
CA ILE A 41 -2.27 -2.63 -7.75
C ILE A 41 -2.81 -3.59 -6.68
N GLY A 42 -1.89 -4.12 -5.84
CA GLY A 42 -2.25 -5.09 -4.81
C GLY A 42 -2.89 -4.50 -3.55
N TYR A 43 -2.78 -3.18 -3.34
CA TYR A 43 -3.24 -2.47 -2.15
C TYR A 43 -4.56 -1.72 -2.42
N HIS A 44 -5.31 -1.46 -1.35
CA HIS A 44 -6.56 -0.69 -1.39
C HIS A 44 -6.31 0.80 -1.18
N PHE A 45 -5.34 1.12 -0.31
CA PHE A 45 -4.89 2.48 -0.06
C PHE A 45 -3.38 2.56 -0.15
N VAL A 46 -2.89 3.69 -0.63
CA VAL A 46 -1.49 4.11 -0.56
C VAL A 46 -1.43 5.43 0.19
N ILE A 47 -0.51 5.56 1.14
CA ILE A 47 -0.25 6.82 1.84
C ILE A 47 1.14 7.30 1.41
N THR A 48 1.16 8.37 0.63
CA THR A 48 2.37 9.03 0.12
C THR A 48 3.17 9.67 1.25
N ARG A 49 4.39 10.13 0.96
CA ARG A 49 5.28 10.70 1.98
C ARG A 49 4.76 11.98 2.63
N ASP A 50 3.97 12.77 1.92
CA ASP A 50 3.31 13.98 2.43
C ASP A 50 2.01 13.70 3.20
N GLY A 51 1.65 12.42 3.38
CA GLY A 51 0.43 12.01 4.07
C GLY A 51 -0.80 11.95 3.17
N THR A 52 -0.70 12.22 1.87
CA THR A 52 -1.84 12.07 0.95
C THR A 52 -2.28 10.61 0.87
N LYS A 53 -3.59 10.38 1.07
CA LYS A 53 -4.22 9.08 0.87
C LYS A 53 -4.68 8.94 -0.57
N GLU A 54 -4.12 7.98 -1.28
CA GLU A 54 -4.51 7.63 -2.64
C GLU A 54 -5.26 6.30 -2.67
N LEU A 55 -6.23 6.21 -3.58
CA LEU A 55 -7.00 5.00 -3.81
C LEU A 55 -6.23 4.05 -4.73
N GLY A 56 -6.16 2.78 -4.33
CA GLY A 56 -5.70 1.70 -5.17
C GLY A 56 -6.87 0.87 -5.68
N ARG A 57 -6.86 -0.43 -5.35
CA ARG A 57 -7.93 -1.36 -5.68
C ARG A 57 -9.21 -1.04 -4.90
N GLY A 58 -10.37 -1.27 -5.52
CA GLY A 58 -11.68 -1.05 -4.89
C GLY A 58 -11.82 -1.73 -3.53
N LEU A 59 -12.40 -1.03 -2.55
CA LEU A 59 -12.43 -1.43 -1.14
C LEU A 59 -13.24 -2.71 -0.88
N ASP A 60 -14.13 -3.07 -1.78
CA ASP A 60 -14.93 -4.29 -1.75
C ASP A 60 -14.24 -5.48 -2.46
N LEU A 61 -13.20 -5.24 -3.24
CA LEU A 61 -12.51 -6.28 -4.01
C LEU A 61 -11.41 -6.95 -3.20
N SER A 62 -11.07 -8.19 -3.54
CA SER A 62 -9.92 -8.89 -2.97
C SER A 62 -8.60 -8.26 -3.42
N GLY A 63 -7.68 -8.04 -2.49
CA GLY A 63 -6.35 -7.49 -2.74
C GLY A 63 -5.34 -8.50 -3.30
N ALA A 64 -4.08 -8.07 -3.44
CA ALA A 64 -2.94 -8.93 -3.75
C ALA A 64 -1.70 -8.59 -2.87
N HIS A 65 -1.94 -8.18 -1.63
CA HIS A 65 -0.92 -7.64 -0.72
C HIS A 65 -0.47 -8.66 0.36
N ALA A 66 -1.34 -9.59 0.77
CA ALA A 66 -1.03 -10.62 1.76
C ALA A 66 -1.75 -11.93 1.42
N LYS A 67 -1.02 -12.88 0.79
CA LYS A 67 -1.58 -14.10 0.17
C LYS A 67 -2.59 -14.86 1.05
N ALA A 68 -2.33 -14.97 2.35
CA ALA A 68 -3.18 -15.72 3.28
C ALA A 68 -4.52 -15.03 3.60
N VAL A 69 -4.61 -13.70 3.45
CA VAL A 69 -5.76 -12.91 3.92
C VAL A 69 -6.36 -11.98 2.85
N ASN A 70 -5.84 -11.97 1.62
CA ASN A 70 -6.32 -11.13 0.51
C ASN A 70 -7.85 -11.17 0.28
N GLY A 71 -8.51 -12.29 0.57
CA GLY A 71 -9.96 -12.46 0.44
C GLY A 71 -10.80 -11.89 1.57
N THR A 72 -10.18 -11.41 2.66
CA THR A 72 -10.87 -10.94 3.87
C THR A 72 -10.22 -9.70 4.48
N SER A 73 -9.24 -9.08 3.81
CA SER A 73 -8.47 -7.97 4.36
C SER A 73 -8.40 -6.74 3.46
N VAL A 74 -8.34 -5.57 4.10
CA VAL A 74 -7.89 -4.32 3.48
C VAL A 74 -6.37 -4.23 3.60
N GLY A 75 -5.72 -3.68 2.58
CA GLY A 75 -4.28 -3.52 2.50
C GLY A 75 -3.93 -2.05 2.33
N ILE A 76 -3.15 -1.51 3.25
CA ILE A 76 -2.68 -0.13 3.25
C ILE A 76 -1.16 -0.14 3.07
N CYS A 77 -0.64 0.62 2.11
CA CYS A 77 0.79 0.72 1.84
C CYS A 77 1.30 2.13 2.19
N LEU A 78 2.30 2.21 3.07
CA LEU A 78 3.05 3.43 3.34
C LEU A 78 4.23 3.56 2.37
N VAL A 79 4.37 4.69 1.69
CA VAL A 79 5.54 4.97 0.84
C VAL A 79 6.76 5.21 1.74
N GLY A 80 7.81 4.39 1.56
CA GLY A 80 9.01 4.37 2.39
C GLY A 80 9.40 2.94 2.78
N GLY A 81 10.21 2.83 3.84
CA GLY A 81 10.63 1.56 4.41
C GLY A 81 12.06 1.13 4.08
N LEU A 82 12.77 1.87 3.22
CA LEU A 82 14.21 1.69 2.99
C LEU A 82 14.97 2.99 3.23
N SER A 83 16.19 2.91 3.76
CA SER A 83 17.16 4.01 3.77
C SER A 83 17.74 4.26 2.37
N GLU A 84 18.51 5.34 2.20
CA GLU A 84 19.21 5.65 0.94
C GLU A 84 20.17 4.53 0.49
N ASP A 85 20.69 3.75 1.45
CA ASP A 85 21.57 2.59 1.23
C ASP A 85 20.80 1.27 1.00
N ASN A 86 19.49 1.32 0.74
CA ASN A 86 18.61 0.16 0.56
C ASN A 86 18.53 -0.79 1.77
N LYS A 87 18.73 -0.28 3.00
CA LYS A 87 18.52 -1.06 4.22
C LYS A 87 17.11 -0.81 4.77
N PRO A 88 16.42 -1.82 5.35
CA PRO A 88 15.15 -1.58 6.01
C PRO A 88 15.24 -0.50 7.09
N GLU A 89 14.33 0.48 7.05
CA GLU A 89 14.33 1.62 7.96
C GLU A 89 12.90 2.11 8.22
N ASN A 90 12.60 2.43 9.48
CA ASN A 90 11.36 3.12 9.81
C ASN A 90 11.54 4.64 9.57
N ASN A 91 11.26 5.08 8.34
CA ASN A 91 11.38 6.47 7.91
C ASN A 91 10.05 7.10 7.48
N PHE A 92 8.94 6.59 8.01
CA PHE A 92 7.61 7.16 7.74
C PHE A 92 7.46 8.52 8.43
N THR A 93 6.72 9.43 7.80
CA THR A 93 6.49 10.79 8.29
C THR A 93 5.39 10.83 9.34
N LEU A 94 5.33 11.94 10.08
CA LEU A 94 4.23 12.18 11.02
C LEU A 94 2.90 12.26 10.27
N GLU A 95 2.88 12.93 9.13
CA GLU A 95 1.72 13.10 8.26
C GLU A 95 1.18 11.74 7.80
N GLN A 96 2.06 10.81 7.44
CA GLN A 96 1.69 9.43 7.13
C GLN A 96 1.00 8.73 8.31
N PHE A 97 1.55 8.87 9.52
CA PHE A 97 0.95 8.27 10.72
C PHE A 97 -0.38 8.91 11.11
N LEU A 98 -0.54 10.22 10.91
CA LEU A 98 -1.80 10.92 11.13
C LEU A 98 -2.88 10.41 10.16
N THR A 99 -2.56 10.35 8.87
CA THR A 99 -3.49 9.80 7.86
C THR A 99 -3.81 8.32 8.12
N LEU A 100 -2.82 7.52 8.52
CA LEU A 100 -3.04 6.12 8.86
C LEU A 100 -3.99 5.98 10.06
N LYS A 101 -3.79 6.81 11.10
CA LYS A 101 -4.64 6.81 12.30
C LYS A 101 -6.07 7.23 11.98
N ASP A 102 -6.28 8.19 11.08
CA ASP A 102 -7.63 8.60 10.67
C ASP A 102 -8.35 7.54 9.82
N LEU A 103 -7.61 6.58 9.25
CA LEU A 103 -8.12 5.55 8.36
C LEU A 103 -8.55 4.26 9.10
N ILE A 104 -8.06 4.03 10.33
CA ILE A 104 -8.26 2.80 11.11
C ILE A 104 -8.97 3.05 12.45
#